data_AF-A0A060JNK6-F1
#
_entry.id   AF-A0A060JNK6-F1
#
_cell.length_a   1.000
_cell.length_b   1.000
_cell.length_c   1.000
_cell.angle_alpha   90.00
_cell.angle_beta   90.00
_cell.angle_gamma   90.00
#
_symmetry.space_group_name_H-M   'P 1'
#
loop_
_entity.id
_entity.type
_entity.pdbx_description
1 polymer ?
#
loop_
_entity_poly.entity_id
_entity_poly.type
_entity_poly.pdbx_seq_one_letter_code
_entity_poly.pdbx_strand_id
1 'polypeptide(L)' 'MTERSPLYDNGLPRFKGEYLNGEMHGYWEFYRKDGSLMRSGNFISGKQTGIWTTYTREGRPHKQTDFGK' A
#
# COMPACT_ATOMS: atom_id res chain seq x y z
N MET A 1 15.50 2.21 14.73
CA MET A 1 15.18 3.53 14.15
C MET A 1 13.81 3.37 13.51
N THR A 2 12.74 3.71 14.23
CA THR A 2 11.39 3.30 13.84
C THR A 2 10.90 4.23 12.74
N GLU A 3 10.89 3.75 11.50
CA GLU A 3 10.37 4.47 10.34
C GLU A 3 8.89 4.81 10.59
N ARG A 4 8.62 6.06 10.97
CA ARG A 4 7.26 6.54 11.17
C ARG A 4 6.60 6.67 9.80
N SER A 5 5.78 5.68 9.43
CA SER A 5 4.92 5.75 8.25
C SER A 5 4.19 7.10 8.23
N PRO A 6 4.12 7.80 7.08
CA PRO A 6 3.46 9.09 7.03
C PRO A 6 1.99 8.90 7.40
N LEU A 7 1.57 9.65 8.41
CA LEU A 7 0.21 9.63 8.92
C LEU A 7 -0.63 10.70 8.19
N TYR A 8 -1.93 10.48 8.14
CA TYR A 8 -2.91 11.53 7.86
C TYR A 8 -3.06 12.45 9.08
N ASP A 9 -3.72 13.60 8.91
CA ASP A 9 -3.98 14.56 10.00
C ASP A 9 -4.71 13.95 11.21
N ASN A 10 -5.39 12.81 11.02
CA ASN A 10 -6.06 12.05 12.07
C ASN A 10 -5.20 10.95 12.72
N GLY A 11 -3.91 10.89 12.41
CA GLY A 11 -2.98 9.91 12.96
C GLY A 11 -3.04 8.52 12.32
N LEU A 12 -3.85 8.31 11.28
CA LEU A 12 -3.91 7.01 10.57
C LEU A 12 -2.80 6.90 9.53
N PRO A 13 -2.18 5.72 9.35
CA PRO A 13 -1.12 5.54 8.36
C PRO A 13 -1.65 5.71 6.93
N ARG A 14 -0.94 6.46 6.09
CA ARG A 14 -1.26 6.60 4.66
C ARG A 14 -0.91 5.34 3.88
N PHE A 15 0.18 4.71 4.28
CA PHE A 15 0.62 3.43 3.75
C PHE A 15 1.44 2.69 4.79
N LYS A 16 1.55 1.38 4.60
CA LYS A 16 2.37 0.47 5.37
C LYS A 16 3.08 -0.47 4.41
N GLY A 17 4.38 -0.63 4.60
CA GLY A 17 5.21 -1.49 3.78
C GLY A 17 6.67 -1.34 4.19
N GLU A 18 7.53 -2.10 3.54
CA GLU A 18 8.96 -2.12 3.85
C GLU A 18 9.75 -1.38 2.77
N TYR A 19 10.80 -0.69 3.20
CA TYR A 19 11.79 -0.12 2.30
C TYR A 19 13.04 -1.00 2.29
N LEU A 20 13.50 -1.38 1.11
CA LEU A 20 14.77 -2.06 0.90
C LEU A 20 15.69 -1.14 0.11
N ASN A 21 16.85 -0.81 0.66
CA ASN A 21 17.84 0.12 0.05
C ASN A 21 17.26 1.50 -0.30
N GLY A 22 16.27 1.98 0.47
CA GLY A 22 15.60 3.26 0.22
C GLY A 22 14.48 3.20 -0.82
N GLU A 23 14.19 2.03 -1.39
CA GLU A 23 13.10 1.81 -2.35
C GLU A 23 11.98 0.97 -1.74
N MET A 24 10.73 1.20 -2.16
CA MET A 24 9.61 0.37 -1.72
C MET A 24 9.83 -1.09 -2.16
N HIS A 25 9.72 -2.01 -1.22
CA HIS A 25 9.92 -3.44 -1.45
C HIS A 25 8.96 -4.30 -0.62
N GLY A 26 8.61 -5.47 -1.14
CA GLY A 26 7.70 -6.40 -0.46
C GLY A 26 6.23 -5.99 -0.58
N TYR A 27 5.42 -6.39 0.40
CA TYR A 27 3.98 -6.13 0.40
C TYR A 27 3.66 -4.75 0.97
N TRP A 28 2.79 -4.03 0.27
CA TRP A 28 2.42 -2.65 0.57
C TRP A 28 0.91 -2.51 0.64
N GLU A 29 0.47 -1.76 1.64
CA GLU A 29 -0.93 -1.44 1.92
C GLU A 29 -1.08 0.07 1.97
N PHE A 30 -2.06 0.60 1.22
CA PHE A 30 -2.41 2.01 1.20
C PHE A 30 -3.78 2.16 1.82
N TYR A 31 -3.91 3.07 2.77
CA TYR A 31 -5.16 3.35 3.45
C TYR A 31 -5.69 4.72 3.04
N ARG A 32 -7.00 4.93 3.20
CA ARG A 32 -7.63 6.23 3.03
C ARG A 32 -7.55 7.05 4.31
N LYS A 33 -7.96 8.32 4.23
CA LYS A 33 -8.11 9.19 5.40
C LYS A 33 -9.04 8.60 6.46
N ASP A 34 -10.00 7.75 6.11
CA ASP A 34 -10.90 7.11 7.07
C ASP A 34 -10.35 5.79 7.64
N GLY A 35 -9.12 5.40 7.28
CA GLY A 35 -8.51 4.14 7.70
C GLY A 35 -8.92 2.92 6.87
N SER A 36 -9.86 3.07 5.93
CA SER A 36 -10.23 1.96 5.05
C SER A 36 -9.08 1.62 4.11
N LEU A 37 -8.85 0.31 3.89
CA LEU A 37 -7.86 -0.15 2.93
C LEU A 37 -8.28 0.35 1.53
N MET A 38 -7.39 1.10 0.89
CA MET A 38 -7.58 1.65 -0.44
C MET A 38 -7.03 0.69 -1.50
N ARG A 39 -5.80 0.25 -1.31
CA ARG A 39 -5.08 -0.56 -2.28
C ARG A 39 -4.00 -1.38 -1.60
N SER A 40 -3.75 -2.59 -2.07
CA SER A 40 -2.58 -3.36 -1.67
C SER A 40 -1.95 -4.08 -2.85
N GLY A 41 -0.67 -4.45 -2.70
CA GLY A 41 0.09 -5.15 -3.72
C GLY A 41 1.55 -5.24 -3.34
N ASN A 42 2.39 -5.70 -4.26
CA ASN A 42 3.83 -5.84 -4.02
C ASN A 42 4.62 -4.78 -4.78
N PHE A 43 5.76 -4.38 -4.20
CA PHE A 43 6.79 -3.61 -4.87
C PHE A 43 8.10 -4.40 -4.92
N ILE A 44 8.83 -4.23 -6.03
CA ILE A 44 10.21 -4.69 -6.19
C ILE A 44 11.01 -3.49 -6.71
N SER A 45 12.05 -3.07 -5.98
CA SER A 45 12.90 -1.92 -6.33
C SER A 45 12.10 -0.67 -6.70
N GLY A 46 11.12 -0.32 -5.85
CA GLY A 46 10.26 0.84 -6.04
C GLY A 46 9.19 0.71 -7.13
N LYS A 47 9.15 -0.41 -7.86
CA LYS A 47 8.19 -0.67 -8.94
C LYS A 47 7.07 -1.60 -8.49
N GLN A 48 5.84 -1.24 -8.83
CA GLN A 48 4.67 -2.08 -8.59
C GLN A 48 4.81 -3.40 -9.37
N THR A 49 4.63 -4.52 -8.68
CA THR A 49 4.72 -5.86 -9.29
C THR A 49 3.58 -6.77 -8.82
N GLY A 50 3.31 -7.81 -9.61
CA GLY A 50 2.28 -8.81 -9.36
C GLY A 50 0.88 -8.22 -9.33
N ILE A 51 -0.01 -8.88 -8.57
CA ILE A 51 -1.41 -8.47 -8.49
C ILE A 51 -1.59 -7.36 -7.47
N TRP A 52 -2.14 -6.26 -7.94
CA TRP A 52 -2.56 -5.12 -7.15
C TRP A 52 -4.06 -5.12 -7.00
N THR A 53 -4.53 -5.14 -5.74
CA THR A 53 -5.95 -5.14 -5.42
C THR A 53 -6.34 -3.76 -4.89
N THR A 54 -7.31 -3.13 -5.54
CA THR A 54 -7.99 -1.93 -5.05
C THR A 54 -9.25 -2.36 -4.32
N TYR A 55 -9.47 -1.83 -3.13
CA TYR A 55 -10.60 -2.17 -2.28
C TYR A 55 -11.62 -1.04 -2.28
N THR A 56 -12.90 -1.34 -2.08
CA THR A 56 -13.95 -0.36 -1.82
C THR A 56 -13.78 0.23 -0.41
N ARG A 57 -14.59 1.25 -0.08
CA ARG A 57 -14.65 1.81 1.28
C ARG A 57 -15.11 0.78 2.33
N GLU A 58 -15.82 -0.25 1.90
CA GLU A 58 -16.30 -1.36 2.74
C GLU A 58 -15.24 -2.47 2.93
N GLY A 59 -14.04 -2.32 2.35
CA GLY A 59 -12.97 -3.31 2.44
C GLY A 59 -13.10 -4.50 1.48
N ARG A 60 -14.03 -4.45 0.51
CA ARG A 60 -14.19 -5.51 -0.50
C ARG A 60 -13.26 -5.26 -1.70
N PRO A 61 -12.66 -6.30 -2.31
CA PRO A 61 -11.87 -6.13 -3.53
C PRO A 61 -12.77 -5.59 -4.65
N HIS A 62 -12.44 -4.40 -5.15
CA HIS A 62 -13.15 -3.72 -6.23
C HIS A 62 -12.52 -4.01 -7.60
N LYS A 63 -11.18 -3.99 -7.65
CA LYS A 63 -10.43 -4.14 -8.89
C LYS A 63 -9.09 -4.79 -8.64
N GLN A 64 -8.72 -5.75 -9.46
CA GLN A 64 -7.36 -6.30 -9.49
C GLN A 64 -6.66 -5.85 -10.77
N THR A 65 -5.38 -5.54 -10.67
CA THR A 65 -4.54 -5.15 -11.81
C THR A 65 -3.23 -5.91 -11.71
N ASP A 66 -2.88 -6.61 -12.77
CA ASP A 66 -1.63 -7.34 -12.85
C ASP A 66 -0.54 -6.43 -13.43
N PHE A 67 0.48 -6.16 -12.63
CA PHE A 67 1.68 -5.40 -13.01
C PHE A 67 2.87 -6.33 -13.31
N GLY A 68 2.65 -7.64 -13.39
CA GLY A 68 3.64 -8.65 -13.76
C GLY A 68 3.62 -9.05 -15.25
N LYS A 69 2.95 -8.28 -16.12
CA LYS A 69 2.87 -8.51 -17.57
C LYS A 69 3.77 -7.59 -18.38
#